data_AF-A0A351AD24-F1
#
_entry.id   AF-A0A351AD24-F1
#
_cell.length_a   1.000
_cell.length_b   1.000
_cell.length_c   1.000
_cell.angle_alpha   90.00
_cell.angle_beta   90.00
_cell.angle_gamma   90.00
#
_symmetry.space_group_name_H-M   'P 1'
#
loop_
_entity.id
_entity.type
_entity.pdbx_description
1 polymer ?
#
loop_
_entity_poly.entity_id
_entity_poly.type
_entity_poly.pdbx_seq_one_letter_code
_entity_poly.pdbx_strand_id
1 'polypeptide(L)' 'RDRMEIIELGGYTEEEKVEIAKRHLVPRQISEHGLTTAKLKFDDAALVELVRHYTREAGVR' A
#
# COMPACT_ATOMS: atom_id res chain seq x y z
N ARG A 1 13.07 35.40 -1.87
CA ARG A 1 12.15 34.31 -1.47
C ARG A 1 11.95 33.48 -2.73
N ASP A 2 12.70 32.39 -2.80
CA ASP A 2 12.95 31.61 -4.01
C ASP A 2 11.70 30.96 -4.62
N ARG A 3 11.77 30.75 -5.93
CA ARG A 3 10.71 30.33 -6.83
C ARG A 3 10.38 28.84 -6.68
N MET A 4 9.64 28.45 -5.63
CA MET A 4 9.09 27.10 -5.52
C MET A 4 7.59 27.09 -5.80
N GLU A 5 7.19 26.17 -6.67
CA GLU A 5 5.80 25.75 -6.84
C GLU A 5 5.46 24.71 -5.76
N ILE A 6 4.36 24.93 -5.06
CA ILE A 6 3.85 23.99 -4.05
C ILE A 6 2.80 23.12 -4.73
N ILE A 7 3.04 21.81 -4.77
CA ILE A 7 2.08 20.82 -5.24
C ILE A 7 1.58 20.05 -4.02
N GLU A 8 0.28 20.09 -3.77
CA GLU A 8 -0.36 19.30 -2.72
C GLU A 8 -0.66 17.90 -3.25
N LEU A 9 -0.18 16.89 -2.51
CA LEU A 9 -0.51 15.50 -2.76
C LEU A 9 -1.51 15.03 -1.70
N GLY A 10 -2.68 14.57 -2.17
CA GLY A 10 -3.70 13.98 -1.32
C GLY A 10 -3.31 12.59 -0.81
N GLY A 11 -4.10 12.08 0.14
CA GLY A 11 -4.05 10.67 0.54
C GLY A 11 -4.76 9.77 -0.46
N TYR A 12 -4.76 8.48 -0.17
CA TYR A 12 -5.39 7.45 -1.01
C TYR A 12 -6.72 6.98 -0.42
N THR A 13 -7.67 6.64 -1.28
CA THR A 13 -8.89 5.92 -0.85
C THR A 13 -8.57 4.49 -0.42
N GLU A 14 -9.49 3.82 0.26
CA GLU A 14 -9.29 2.42 0.68
C GLU A 14 -9.02 1.50 -0.52
N GLU A 15 -9.76 1.69 -1.61
CA GLU A 15 -9.61 0.92 -2.84
C GLU A 15 -8.25 1.16 -3.50
N GLU A 16 -7.81 2.43 -3.56
CA GLU A 16 -6.49 2.79 -4.08
C GLU A 16 -5.37 2.14 -3.26
N LYS A 17 -5.49 2.15 -1.92
CA LYS A 17 -4.52 1.50 -1.04
C LYS A 17 -4.44 0.00 -1.25
N VAL A 18 -5.58 -0.66 -1.43
CA VAL A 18 -5.63 -2.11 -1.72
C VAL A 18 -4.93 -2.41 -3.05
N GLU A 19 -5.19 -1.62 -4.09
CA GLU A 19 -4.52 -1.81 -5.39
C GLU A 19 -3.02 -1.51 -5.34
N ILE A 20 -2.60 -0.47 -4.60
CA ILE A 20 -1.18 -0.20 -4.35
C ILE A 20 -0.53 -1.36 -3.61
N ALA A 21 -1.20 -1.90 -2.59
CA ALA A 21 -0.69 -3.04 -1.83
C ALA A 21 -0.49 -4.26 -2.72
N LYS A 22 -1.48 -4.61 -3.56
CA LYS A 22 -1.42 -5.75 -4.48
C LYS A 22 -0.32 -5.61 -5.53
N ARG A 23 -0.23 -4.43 -6.16
CA ARG A 23 0.68 -4.20 -7.30
C ARG A 23 2.11 -3.94 -6.89
N HIS A 24 2.33 -3.34 -5.72
CA HIS A 24 3.63 -2.80 -5.35
C HIS A 24 4.13 -3.31 -3.99
N LEU A 25 3.33 -3.17 -2.92
CA LEU A 25 3.84 -3.42 -1.56
C LEU A 25 4.02 -4.91 -1.27
N VAL A 26 3.00 -5.74 -1.55
CA VAL A 26 3.05 -7.18 -1.29
C VAL A 26 4.16 -7.86 -2.11
N PRO A 27 4.29 -7.64 -3.44
CA PRO A 27 5.40 -8.23 -4.20
C PRO A 27 6.78 -7.79 -3.69
N ARG A 28 6.92 -6.49 -3.34
CA ARG A 28 8.16 -5.95 -2.78
C ARG A 28 8.50 -6.63 -1.45
N GLN A 29 7.54 -6.72 -0.52
CA GLN A 29 7.77 -7.35 0.78
C GLN A 29 8.08 -8.83 0.67
N ILE A 30 7.39 -9.57 -0.21
CA ILE A 30 7.70 -10.98 -0.49
C ILE A 30 9.16 -11.12 -0.96
N SER A 31 9.60 -10.27 -1.89
CA SER A 31 10.97 -10.28 -2.40
C SER A 31 12.01 -9.93 -1.33
N GLU A 32 11.77 -8.88 -0.53
CA GLU A 32 12.70 -8.42 0.50
C GLU A 32 12.89 -9.45 1.63
N HIS A 33 11.87 -10.27 1.91
CA HIS A 33 11.94 -11.33 2.91
C HIS A 33 12.38 -12.69 2.33
N GLY A 34 12.79 -12.76 1.06
CA GLY A 34 13.23 -14.01 0.42
C GLY A 34 12.12 -15.06 0.27
N LEU A 35 10.85 -14.62 0.29
CA LEU A 35 9.69 -15.48 0.09
C LEU A 35 9.36 -15.62 -1.39
N THR A 36 8.49 -16.57 -1.71
CA THR A 36 7.90 -16.72 -3.04
C THR A 36 6.39 -16.63 -2.95
N THR A 37 5.74 -16.21 -4.04
CA THR A 37 4.27 -16.15 -4.14
C THR A 37 3.59 -17.52 -4.04
N ALA A 38 4.35 -18.61 -4.13
CA ALA A 38 3.87 -19.96 -3.86
C ALA A 38 3.79 -20.27 -2.36
N LYS A 39 4.62 -19.62 -1.53
CA LYS A 39 4.66 -19.81 -0.07
C LYS A 39 3.72 -18.87 0.68
N LEU A 40 3.45 -17.69 0.11
CA LEU A 40 2.59 -16.68 0.72
C LEU A 40 1.75 -15.99 -0.35
N LYS A 41 0.44 -15.96 -0.13
CA LYS A 41 -0.53 -15.18 -0.90
C LYS A 41 -1.41 -14.40 0.06
N PHE A 42 -1.74 -13.19 -0.33
CA PHE A 42 -2.73 -12.37 0.36
C PHE A 42 -4.02 -12.40 -0.43
N ASP A 43 -5.12 -12.74 0.24
CA ASP A 43 -6.44 -12.63 -0.33
C ASP A 43 -6.87 -11.16 -0.39
N ASP A 44 -7.61 -10.79 -1.43
CA ASP A 44 -8.10 -9.41 -1.59
C ASP A 44 -8.94 -8.96 -0.39
N ALA A 45 -9.75 -9.87 0.18
CA ALA A 45 -10.55 -9.59 1.38
C ALA A 45 -9.67 -9.30 2.60
N ALA A 46 -8.55 -10.01 2.76
CA ALA A 46 -7.63 -9.78 3.87
C ALA A 46 -6.93 -8.41 3.75
N LEU A 47 -6.58 -7.99 2.53
CA LEU A 47 -6.02 -6.66 2.30
C LEU A 47 -7.03 -5.54 2.59
N VAL A 48 -8.30 -5.73 2.20
CA VAL A 48 -9.38 -4.80 2.54
C VAL A 48 -9.56 -4.70 4.06
N GLU A 49 -9.56 -5.83 4.75
CA GLU A 49 -9.69 -5.87 6.21
C GLU A 49 -8.53 -5.13 6.89
N LEU A 50 -7.28 -5.38 6.46
CA LEU A 50 -6.10 -4.68 6.96
C LEU A 50 -6.21 -3.17 6.80
N VAL A 51 -6.54 -2.70 5.59
CA VAL A 51 -6.66 -1.26 5.32
C VAL A 51 -7.74 -0.64 6.22
N ARG A 52 -8.92 -1.27 6.33
CA ARG A 52 -10.07 -0.73 7.07
C ARG A 52 -9.91 -0.75 8.58
N HIS A 53 -9.39 -1.84 9.11
CA HIS A 53 -9.50 -2.15 10.54
C HIS A 53 -8.17 -2.11 11.28
N TYR A 54 -7.05 -2.19 10.56
CA TYR A 54 -5.72 -2.27 11.16
C TYR A 54 -4.81 -1.10 10.79
N THR A 55 -5.24 -0.21 9.88
CA THR A 55 -4.50 1.01 9.53
C THR A 55 -5.37 2.25 9.72
N ARG A 56 -4.76 3.37 10.11
CA ARG A 56 -5.43 4.68 10.22
C ARG A 56 -4.48 5.81 9.83
N GLU A 57 -4.18 5.85 8.55
CA GLU A 57 -3.31 6.88 7.94
C GLU A 57 -3.84 7.31 6.58
N ALA A 58 -3.31 8.39 6.00
CA ALA A 58 -3.63 8.81 4.64
C ALA A 58 -2.80 8.07 3.58
N GLY A 59 -1.61 7.61 3.95
CA GLY A 59 -0.64 6.92 3.09
C GLY A 59 -0.71 5.40 3.15
N VAL A 60 0.40 4.76 2.81
CA VAL A 60 0.57 3.30 2.75
C VAL A 60 1.93 2.87 3.35
N ARG A 61 2.30 3.49 4.49
CA ARG A 61 3.61 3.26 5.11
C ARG A 61 3.81 1.81 5.56
#